data_AF-A0AAD7MY64-F1
#
_entry.id   AF-A0AAD7MY64-F1
#
_cell.length_a   1.000
_cell.length_b   1.000
_cell.length_c   1.000
_cell.angle_alpha   90.00
_cell.angle_beta   90.00
_cell.angle_gamma   90.00
#
_symmetry.space_group_name_H-M   'P 1'
#
loop_
_entity.id
_entity.type
_entity.pdbx_description
1 polymer ?
#
loop_
_entity_poly.entity_id
_entity_poly.type
_entity_poly.pdbx_seq_one_letter_code
_entity_poly.pdbx_strand_id
1 'polypeptide(L)'
;MTTQAALDTSPDPLFPPELTEIIISNVGDKATLRVCSLVCRAWLITTRDQLHHRLFLAGEKILPFLVMLSSPHNTYVDVVQTIQIVGAENAPVLLARLPEFSHLKTIEIQGVDFPYQFSALPAVTSLTVYSKFPSFYAFTQFLTRFPGLKTLILGPITFDNESPPSIESTALSATLRLDQLSLVADWFDNDRVRDWLASEPIGLVTRDLTLRFYTLDSQRANAISQFIHRLGAHLKHLHLLDLAYCRVPSYPAEEVDLRLSTALRTLHIGGAINFCLYLDPPDPLPDGDSLLNYPAWDLHISPRLIPLLKRFTSESLESLIFDVNIVEWRFAPREPSSLGAFIGIFERSGPYTGITKLEFRAAWETRRKHPHRETFEYMVVEQLPPSIACVAALVTDK
;
A
#
# COMPACT_ATOMS: atom_id res chain seq x y z
N MET A 1 -33.01 19.79 -63.52
CA MET A 1 -31.64 19.60 -64.05
C MET A 1 -30.72 20.40 -63.16
N THR A 2 -30.12 19.74 -62.15
CA THR A 2 -29.19 20.38 -61.21
C THR A 2 -27.97 19.48 -61.18
N THR A 3 -26.92 19.92 -61.86
CA THR A 3 -25.63 19.23 -62.01
C THR A 3 -24.90 19.24 -60.67
N GLN A 4 -24.84 18.07 -60.05
CA GLN A 4 -24.05 17.79 -58.84
C GLN A 4 -22.58 17.65 -59.27
N ALA A 5 -21.80 18.71 -59.07
CA ALA A 5 -20.37 18.71 -59.32
C ALA A 5 -19.71 17.70 -58.36
N ALA A 6 -19.14 16.64 -58.93
CA ALA A 6 -18.30 15.69 -58.24
C ALA A 6 -17.02 16.42 -57.80
N LEU A 7 -16.99 16.86 -56.54
CA LEU A 7 -15.76 17.24 -55.87
C LEU A 7 -14.94 15.97 -55.70
N ASP A 8 -13.88 15.86 -56.49
CA ASP A 8 -12.80 14.90 -56.35
C ASP A 8 -12.15 15.11 -54.97
N THR A 9 -12.67 14.42 -53.96
CA THR A 9 -12.05 14.33 -52.65
C THR A 9 -10.85 13.39 -52.78
N SER A 10 -9.70 13.97 -53.11
CA SER A 10 -8.41 13.33 -52.85
C SER A 10 -8.45 12.76 -51.42
N PRO A 11 -8.26 11.44 -51.21
CA PRO A 11 -8.25 10.89 -49.87
C PRO A 11 -7.07 11.52 -49.14
N ASP A 12 -7.35 12.41 -48.19
CA ASP A 12 -6.33 12.92 -47.28
C ASP A 12 -5.54 11.72 -46.73
N PRO A 13 -4.20 11.77 -46.69
CA PRO A 13 -3.40 10.67 -46.18
C PRO A 13 -3.86 10.39 -44.75
N LEU A 14 -4.59 9.29 -44.58
CA LEU A 14 -5.14 8.87 -43.31
C LEU A 14 -3.98 8.59 -42.38
N PHE A 15 -3.89 9.39 -41.32
CA PHE A 15 -2.92 9.16 -40.27
C PHE A 15 -3.16 7.76 -39.67
N PRO A 16 -2.15 6.86 -39.66
CA PRO A 16 -2.34 5.50 -39.18
C PRO A 16 -2.89 5.47 -37.73
N PRO A 17 -3.91 4.66 -37.42
CA PRO A 17 -4.50 4.59 -36.09
C PRO A 17 -3.47 4.17 -35.03
N GLU A 18 -2.51 3.32 -35.39
CA GLU A 18 -1.44 2.85 -34.49
C GLU A 18 -0.55 4.00 -34.03
N LEU A 19 -0.25 4.96 -34.94
CA LEU A 19 0.51 6.16 -34.57
C LEU A 19 -0.31 7.08 -33.66
N THR A 20 -1.63 7.14 -33.84
CA THR A 20 -2.51 7.89 -32.93
C THR A 20 -2.49 7.28 -31.54
N GLU A 21 -2.59 5.95 -31.44
CA GLU A 21 -2.51 5.22 -30.16
C GLU A 21 -1.18 5.44 -29.46
N ILE A 22 -0.06 5.40 -30.18
CA ILE A 22 1.26 5.69 -29.62
C ILE A 22 1.33 7.15 -29.14
N ILE A 23 0.87 8.12 -29.92
CA ILE A 23 0.90 9.53 -29.51
C ILE A 23 0.05 9.75 -28.26
N ILE A 24 -1.22 9.31 -28.30
CA ILE A 24 -2.16 9.47 -27.19
C ILE A 24 -1.67 8.74 -25.95
N SER A 25 -1.08 7.54 -26.08
CA SER A 25 -0.56 6.79 -24.93
C SER A 25 0.65 7.39 -24.24
N ASN A 26 1.36 8.30 -24.90
CA ASN A 26 2.43 9.09 -24.28
C ASN A 26 1.92 10.39 -23.63
N VAL A 27 0.64 10.74 -23.77
CA VAL A 27 0.04 11.88 -23.09
C VAL A 27 -0.34 11.49 -21.66
N GLY A 28 0.54 11.80 -20.70
CA GLY A 28 0.32 11.45 -19.29
C GLY A 28 -0.75 12.29 -18.57
N ASP A 29 -1.07 13.48 -19.08
CA ASP A 29 -1.96 14.39 -18.38
C ASP A 29 -3.41 14.36 -18.93
N LYS A 30 -4.38 14.27 -18.02
CA LYS A 30 -5.81 14.17 -18.38
C LYS A 30 -6.35 15.43 -19.04
N ALA A 31 -5.72 16.59 -18.85
CA ALA A 31 -6.20 17.84 -19.43
C ALA A 31 -5.92 17.87 -20.94
N THR A 32 -4.70 17.54 -21.34
CA THR A 32 -4.29 17.37 -22.73
C THR A 32 -5.11 16.27 -23.40
N LEU A 33 -5.31 15.12 -22.76
CA LEU A 33 -6.16 14.06 -23.31
C LEU A 33 -7.59 14.54 -23.64
N ARG A 34 -8.18 15.40 -22.80
CA ARG A 34 -9.49 16.02 -23.07
C ARG A 34 -9.43 16.93 -24.30
N VAL A 35 -8.38 17.73 -24.46
CA VAL A 35 -8.19 18.58 -25.64
C VAL A 35 -8.01 17.71 -26.90
N CYS A 36 -7.18 16.67 -26.82
CA CYS A 36 -6.98 15.69 -27.89
C CYS A 36 -8.31 15.03 -28.32
N SER A 37 -9.20 14.75 -27.37
CA SER A 37 -10.52 14.16 -27.66
C SER A 37 -11.42 15.05 -28.53
N LEU A 38 -11.12 16.34 -28.64
CA LEU A 38 -11.87 17.32 -29.45
C LEU A 38 -11.28 17.50 -30.86
N VAL A 39 -10.09 16.96 -31.15
CA VAL A 39 -9.39 17.17 -32.42
C VAL A 39 -10.12 16.49 -33.57
N CYS A 40 -10.42 15.19 -33.43
CA CYS A 40 -11.16 14.42 -34.43
C CYS A 40 -11.80 13.16 -33.82
N ARG A 41 -12.68 12.50 -34.58
CA ARG A 41 -13.40 11.29 -34.12
C ARG A 41 -12.47 10.11 -33.82
N ALA A 42 -11.39 9.94 -34.58
CA ALA A 42 -10.41 8.88 -34.33
C ALA A 42 -9.72 9.08 -32.98
N TRP A 43 -9.27 10.31 -32.71
CA TRP A 43 -8.62 10.67 -31.44
C TRP A 43 -9.60 10.56 -30.26
N LEU A 44 -10.88 10.88 -30.46
CA LEU A 44 -11.91 10.74 -29.42
C LEU A 44 -12.01 9.29 -28.91
N ILE A 45 -11.94 8.29 -29.79
CA ILE A 45 -12.07 6.88 -29.38
C ILE A 45 -10.86 6.48 -28.52
N THR A 46 -9.66 6.73 -29.01
CA THR A 46 -8.41 6.38 -28.31
C THR A 46 -8.25 7.14 -27.00
N THR A 47 -8.56 8.44 -26.98
CA THR A 47 -8.48 9.26 -25.76
C THR A 47 -9.51 8.84 -24.71
N ARG A 48 -10.70 8.37 -25.11
CA ARG A 48 -11.72 7.88 -24.18
C ARG A 48 -11.25 6.66 -23.39
N ASP A 49 -10.52 5.75 -24.02
CA ASP A 49 -9.95 4.58 -23.34
C ASP A 49 -9.03 5.05 -22.19
N GLN A 50 -8.15 5.99 -22.48
CA GLN A 50 -7.22 6.54 -21.49
C GLN A 50 -7.88 7.40 -20.42
N LEU A 51 -8.90 8.19 -20.78
CA LEU A 51 -9.60 9.07 -19.84
C LEU A 51 -10.47 8.29 -18.86
N HIS A 52 -11.05 7.16 -19.29
CA HIS A 52 -12.11 6.47 -18.57
C HIS A 52 -11.75 5.06 -18.10
N HIS A 53 -10.54 4.55 -18.33
CA HIS A 53 -10.09 3.26 -17.78
C HIS A 53 -10.24 3.17 -16.25
N ARG A 54 -10.18 4.32 -15.55
CA ARG A 54 -10.38 4.44 -14.10
C ARG A 54 -11.49 5.42 -13.77
N LEU A 55 -12.53 4.93 -13.10
CA LEU A 55 -13.63 5.72 -12.59
C LEU A 55 -13.50 5.93 -11.09
N PHE A 56 -13.71 7.17 -10.68
CA PHE A 56 -13.84 7.57 -9.28
C PHE A 56 -15.25 8.10 -9.05
N LEU A 57 -16.01 7.39 -8.23
CA LEU A 57 -17.42 7.64 -7.98
C LEU A 57 -17.62 7.83 -6.48
N ALA A 58 -18.00 9.05 -6.09
CA ALA A 58 -18.20 9.42 -4.70
C ALA A 58 -19.52 10.18 -4.53
N GLY A 59 -20.23 9.86 -3.45
CA GLY A 59 -21.47 10.53 -3.05
C GLY A 59 -22.47 10.72 -4.19
N GLU A 60 -22.82 11.98 -4.45
CA GLU A 60 -23.85 12.40 -5.41
C GLU A 60 -23.53 12.05 -6.86
N LYS A 61 -22.26 11.76 -7.20
CA LYS A 61 -21.86 11.45 -8.59
C LYS A 61 -22.35 10.08 -9.06
N ILE A 62 -22.74 9.19 -8.15
CA ILE A 62 -23.21 7.85 -8.52
C ILE A 62 -24.53 7.91 -9.29
N LEU A 63 -25.49 8.73 -8.87
CA LEU A 63 -26.81 8.78 -9.53
C LEU A 63 -26.74 9.27 -10.98
N PRO A 64 -26.10 10.43 -11.30
CA PRO A 64 -25.93 10.86 -12.68
C PRO A 64 -25.17 9.82 -13.52
N PHE A 65 -24.19 9.13 -12.90
CA PHE A 65 -23.47 8.06 -13.58
C PHE A 65 -24.38 6.86 -13.88
N LEU A 66 -25.25 6.44 -12.95
CA LEU A 66 -26.23 5.37 -13.20
C LEU A 66 -27.25 5.75 -14.29
N VAL A 67 -27.69 7.01 -14.33
CA VAL A 67 -28.55 7.52 -15.41
C VAL A 67 -27.81 7.46 -16.74
N MET A 68 -26.54 7.87 -16.77
CA MET A 68 -25.70 7.79 -17.96
C MET A 68 -25.47 6.35 -18.40
N LEU A 69 -25.26 5.41 -17.45
CA LEU A 69 -25.10 3.99 -17.75
C LEU A 69 -26.35 3.38 -18.39
N SER A 70 -27.52 3.94 -18.12
CA SER A 70 -28.80 3.50 -18.69
C SER A 70 -29.03 4.04 -20.12
N SER A 71 -28.17 4.93 -20.61
CA SER A 71 -28.24 5.44 -21.99
C SER A 71 -27.88 4.34 -23.00
N PRO A 72 -28.63 4.19 -24.11
CA PRO A 72 -28.32 3.21 -25.15
C PRO A 72 -27.00 3.50 -25.88
N HIS A 73 -26.42 4.69 -25.69
CA HIS A 73 -25.15 5.11 -26.29
C HIS A 73 -23.98 5.07 -25.30
N ASN A 74 -24.17 4.44 -24.14
CA ASN A 74 -23.13 4.28 -23.16
C ASN A 74 -22.00 3.40 -23.70
N THR A 75 -20.78 3.94 -23.69
CA THR A 75 -19.55 3.24 -24.12
C THR A 75 -18.57 2.99 -22.96
N TYR A 76 -18.93 3.38 -21.74
CA TYR A 76 -18.05 3.24 -20.57
C TYR A 76 -17.94 1.79 -20.11
N VAL A 77 -19.01 1.01 -20.27
CA VAL A 77 -19.07 -0.38 -19.81
C VAL A 77 -17.98 -1.25 -20.44
N ASP A 78 -17.61 -0.96 -21.70
CA ASP A 78 -16.59 -1.70 -22.45
C ASP A 78 -15.17 -1.18 -22.24
N VAL A 79 -14.98 -0.07 -21.51
CA VAL A 79 -13.69 0.62 -21.39
C VAL A 79 -13.15 0.61 -19.95
N VAL A 80 -14.04 0.62 -18.97
CA VAL A 80 -13.66 0.79 -17.58
C VAL A 80 -13.02 -0.48 -17.02
N GLN A 81 -11.80 -0.35 -16.50
CA GLN A 81 -11.04 -1.44 -15.89
C GLN A 81 -10.90 -1.31 -14.38
N THR A 82 -10.99 -0.09 -13.86
CA THR A 82 -10.88 0.22 -12.43
C THR A 82 -12.04 1.08 -11.99
N ILE A 83 -12.75 0.65 -10.94
CA ILE A 83 -13.82 1.45 -10.32
C ILE A 83 -13.47 1.67 -8.84
N GLN A 84 -13.48 2.92 -8.42
CA GLN A 84 -13.35 3.34 -7.03
C GLN A 84 -14.66 3.97 -6.56
N ILE A 85 -15.24 3.43 -5.49
CA ILE A 85 -16.53 3.83 -4.92
C ILE A 85 -16.29 4.33 -3.49
N VAL A 86 -16.71 5.56 -3.18
CA VAL A 86 -16.51 6.17 -1.86
C VAL A 86 -17.81 6.73 -1.29
N GLY A 87 -18.20 6.25 -0.11
CA GLY A 87 -19.13 6.91 0.83
C GLY A 87 -20.49 7.27 0.25
N ALA A 88 -21.16 6.34 -0.44
CA ALA A 88 -22.36 6.67 -1.21
C ALA A 88 -23.56 5.80 -0.87
N GLU A 89 -24.67 6.45 -0.51
CA GLU A 89 -25.97 5.81 -0.25
C GLU A 89 -26.46 4.98 -1.45
N ASN A 90 -26.11 5.39 -2.67
CA ASN A 90 -26.50 4.72 -3.92
C ASN A 90 -25.48 3.68 -4.40
N ALA A 91 -24.41 3.41 -3.63
CA ALA A 91 -23.43 2.40 -3.99
C ALA A 91 -24.03 1.01 -4.21
N PRO A 92 -25.01 0.51 -3.41
CA PRO A 92 -25.61 -0.80 -3.65
C PRO A 92 -26.21 -0.97 -5.05
N VAL A 93 -26.83 0.08 -5.61
CA VAL A 93 -27.40 0.06 -6.97
C VAL A 93 -26.29 -0.05 -8.02
N LEU A 94 -25.19 0.67 -7.83
CA LEU A 94 -24.01 0.56 -8.71
C LEU A 94 -23.33 -0.81 -8.59
N LEU A 95 -23.19 -1.35 -7.38
CA LEU A 95 -22.62 -2.67 -7.12
C LEU A 95 -23.40 -3.77 -7.87
N ALA A 96 -24.73 -3.67 -7.93
CA ALA A 96 -25.58 -4.59 -8.68
C ALA A 96 -25.35 -4.55 -10.21
N ARG A 97 -24.85 -3.42 -10.74
CA ARG A 97 -24.57 -3.19 -12.16
C ARG A 97 -23.13 -3.52 -12.56
N LEU A 98 -22.25 -3.80 -11.61
CA LEU A 98 -20.84 -4.16 -11.89
C LEU A 98 -20.64 -5.32 -12.87
N PRO A 99 -21.52 -6.36 -12.93
CA PRO A 99 -21.38 -7.44 -13.91
C PRO A 99 -21.48 -6.99 -15.37
N GLU A 100 -22.01 -5.80 -15.64
CA GLU A 100 -22.08 -5.26 -17.00
C GLU A 100 -20.68 -4.90 -17.51
N PHE A 101 -19.76 -4.51 -16.62
CA PHE A 101 -18.41 -4.09 -16.98
C PHE A 101 -17.52 -5.30 -17.30
N SER A 102 -17.54 -5.70 -18.57
CA SER A 102 -16.82 -6.88 -19.09
C SER A 102 -15.30 -6.84 -18.88
N HIS A 103 -14.72 -5.65 -18.79
CA HIS A 103 -13.27 -5.43 -18.63
C HIS A 103 -12.85 -5.02 -17.21
N LEU A 104 -13.76 -5.06 -16.25
CA LEU A 104 -13.48 -4.65 -14.86
C LEU A 104 -12.51 -5.61 -14.18
N LYS A 105 -11.32 -5.11 -13.84
CA LYS A 105 -10.23 -5.86 -13.19
C LYS A 105 -10.00 -5.45 -11.75
N THR A 106 -10.23 -4.17 -11.43
CA THR A 106 -9.91 -3.59 -10.13
C THR A 106 -11.12 -2.90 -9.54
N ILE A 107 -11.44 -3.24 -8.29
CA ILE A 107 -12.52 -2.62 -7.53
C ILE A 107 -11.96 -2.09 -6.22
N GLU A 108 -12.27 -0.85 -5.91
CA GLU A 108 -11.96 -0.21 -4.63
C GLU A 108 -13.25 0.35 -4.03
N ILE A 109 -13.59 -0.09 -2.81
CA ILE A 109 -14.84 0.27 -2.14
C ILE A 109 -14.50 0.81 -0.76
N GLN A 110 -14.96 2.02 -0.48
CA GLN A 110 -14.72 2.72 0.78
C GLN A 110 -16.01 3.31 1.34
N GLY A 111 -16.28 3.11 2.64
CA GLY A 111 -17.43 3.69 3.33
C GLY A 111 -18.78 3.29 2.76
N VAL A 112 -18.93 2.06 2.26
CA VAL A 112 -20.20 1.54 1.73
C VAL A 112 -20.75 0.48 2.68
N ASP A 113 -22.05 0.52 2.93
CA ASP A 113 -22.78 -0.56 3.61
C ASP A 113 -23.13 -1.62 2.57
N PHE A 114 -22.59 -2.83 2.74
CA PHE A 114 -22.75 -3.88 1.73
C PHE A 114 -24.15 -4.53 1.77
N PRO A 115 -24.82 -4.68 0.62
CA PRO A 115 -26.05 -5.46 0.54
C PRO A 115 -25.76 -6.96 0.67
N TYR A 116 -26.78 -7.73 1.07
CA TYR A 116 -26.69 -9.20 1.17
C TYR A 116 -26.50 -9.92 -0.17
N GLN A 117 -26.76 -9.23 -1.29
CA GLN A 117 -26.71 -9.83 -2.62
C GLN A 117 -25.67 -9.10 -3.48
N PHE A 118 -24.68 -9.86 -3.95
CA PHE A 118 -23.64 -9.38 -4.84
C PHE A 118 -23.39 -10.44 -5.92
N SER A 119 -23.40 -10.01 -7.18
CA SER A 119 -23.20 -10.87 -8.34
C SER A 119 -21.74 -11.31 -8.44
N ALA A 120 -21.49 -12.48 -9.04
CA ALA A 120 -20.12 -12.93 -9.28
C ALA A 120 -19.42 -12.05 -10.32
N LEU A 121 -18.17 -11.70 -10.05
CA LEU A 121 -17.31 -10.87 -10.91
C LEU A 121 -16.00 -11.62 -11.19
N PRO A 122 -16.00 -12.60 -12.12
CA PRO A 122 -14.87 -13.49 -12.35
C PRO A 122 -13.64 -12.79 -12.97
N ALA A 123 -13.84 -11.66 -13.66
CA ALA A 123 -12.76 -10.91 -14.30
C ALA A 123 -11.95 -10.05 -13.31
N VAL A 124 -12.47 -9.81 -12.11
CA VAL A 124 -11.83 -8.95 -11.11
C VAL A 124 -10.67 -9.70 -10.46
N THR A 125 -9.49 -9.11 -10.56
CA THR A 125 -8.24 -9.65 -10.04
C THR A 125 -7.72 -8.88 -8.83
N SER A 126 -8.17 -7.64 -8.63
CA SER A 126 -7.75 -6.80 -7.51
C SER A 126 -8.95 -6.19 -6.79
N LEU A 127 -9.03 -6.38 -5.48
CA LEU A 127 -10.12 -5.90 -4.65
C LEU A 127 -9.56 -5.18 -3.43
N THR A 128 -10.07 -3.97 -3.20
CA THR A 128 -9.73 -3.14 -2.07
C THR A 128 -11.01 -2.76 -1.33
N VAL A 129 -11.10 -3.05 -0.03
CA VAL A 129 -12.34 -2.89 0.75
C VAL A 129 -12.09 -2.22 2.09
N TYR A 130 -12.80 -1.12 2.32
CA TYR A 130 -12.84 -0.34 3.57
C TYR A 130 -14.32 -0.11 3.89
N SER A 131 -15.03 -1.07 4.45
CA SER A 131 -16.49 -1.04 4.43
C SER A 131 -17.12 -1.79 5.59
N LYS A 132 -18.43 -1.60 5.74
CA LYS A 132 -19.22 -2.22 6.78
C LYS A 132 -20.03 -3.37 6.20
N PHE A 133 -20.01 -4.50 6.88
CA PHE A 133 -20.76 -5.69 6.49
C PHE A 133 -21.80 -6.04 7.55
N PRO A 134 -22.96 -6.59 7.15
CA PRO A 134 -23.96 -7.02 8.13
C PRO A 134 -23.46 -8.08 9.11
N SER A 135 -22.57 -8.96 8.65
CA SER A 135 -21.97 -10.03 9.45
C SER A 135 -20.67 -10.52 8.80
N PHE A 136 -19.85 -11.25 9.57
CA PHE A 136 -18.64 -11.90 9.04
C PHE A 136 -18.99 -12.91 7.92
N TYR A 137 -20.11 -13.61 8.04
CA TYR A 137 -20.57 -14.52 7.00
C TYR A 137 -20.86 -13.80 5.68
N ALA A 138 -21.56 -12.66 5.73
CA ALA A 138 -21.81 -11.85 4.53
C ALA A 138 -20.50 -11.39 3.86
N PHE A 139 -19.49 -11.02 4.65
CA PHE A 139 -18.15 -10.71 4.13
C PHE A 139 -17.50 -11.90 3.42
N THR A 140 -17.52 -13.09 4.03
CA THR A 140 -16.95 -14.29 3.38
C THR A 140 -17.70 -14.66 2.09
N GLN A 141 -19.04 -14.60 2.09
CA GLN A 141 -19.85 -14.80 0.89
C GLN A 141 -19.51 -13.78 -0.20
N PHE A 142 -19.32 -12.52 0.18
CA PHE A 142 -18.90 -11.46 -0.73
C PHE A 142 -17.56 -11.80 -1.40
N LEU A 143 -16.55 -12.25 -0.64
CA LEU A 143 -15.27 -12.64 -1.21
C LEU A 143 -15.37 -13.81 -2.21
N THR A 144 -16.29 -14.77 -2.00
CA THR A 144 -16.48 -15.88 -2.97
C THR A 144 -17.02 -15.45 -4.33
N ARG A 145 -17.49 -14.20 -4.46
CA ARG A 145 -17.92 -13.64 -5.74
C ARG A 145 -16.76 -13.26 -6.66
N PHE A 146 -15.52 -13.35 -6.18
CA PHE A 146 -14.31 -13.01 -6.92
C PHE A 146 -13.39 -14.23 -7.10
N PRO A 147 -13.77 -15.21 -7.92
CA PRO A 147 -12.99 -16.45 -8.08
C PRO A 147 -11.61 -16.22 -8.72
N GLY A 148 -11.43 -15.12 -9.47
CA GLY A 148 -10.17 -14.73 -10.10
C GLY A 148 -9.28 -13.81 -9.25
N LEU A 149 -9.64 -13.59 -7.99
CA LEU A 149 -8.99 -12.61 -7.13
C LEU A 149 -7.55 -12.99 -6.80
N LYS A 150 -6.62 -12.09 -7.09
CA LYS A 150 -5.18 -12.25 -6.83
C LYS A 150 -4.66 -11.27 -5.78
N THR A 151 -5.17 -10.04 -5.80
CA THR A 151 -4.78 -8.99 -4.86
C THR A 151 -5.98 -8.63 -4.00
N LEU A 152 -5.83 -8.77 -2.68
CA LEU A 152 -6.84 -8.37 -1.71
C LEU A 152 -6.24 -7.38 -0.72
N ILE A 153 -6.82 -6.18 -0.66
CA ILE A 153 -6.47 -5.14 0.29
C ILE A 153 -7.66 -4.91 1.21
N LEU A 154 -7.49 -5.23 2.48
CA LEU A 154 -8.48 -5.09 3.52
C LEU A 154 -8.11 -3.94 4.45
N GLY A 155 -8.84 -2.85 4.32
CA GLY A 155 -8.83 -1.74 5.26
C GLY A 155 -9.65 -2.03 6.53
N PRO A 156 -9.91 -1.05 7.39
CA PRO A 156 -10.81 -1.24 8.52
C PRO A 156 -12.20 -1.71 8.04
N ILE A 157 -12.60 -2.88 8.50
CA ILE A 157 -13.93 -3.44 8.26
C ILE A 157 -14.64 -3.60 9.60
N THR A 158 -15.91 -3.21 9.63
CA THR A 158 -16.77 -3.35 10.79
C THR A 158 -17.95 -4.27 10.46
N PHE A 159 -18.46 -4.96 11.48
CA PHE A 159 -19.61 -5.85 11.34
C PHE A 159 -20.77 -5.32 12.19
N ASP A 160 -21.96 -5.19 11.62
CA ASP A 160 -23.13 -4.65 12.32
C ASP A 160 -23.63 -5.55 13.45
N ASN A 161 -23.76 -6.85 13.14
CA ASN A 161 -24.34 -7.81 14.06
C ASN A 161 -23.33 -8.91 14.36
N GLU A 162 -23.02 -9.09 15.64
CA GLU A 162 -22.45 -10.33 16.17
C GLU A 162 -23.53 -11.43 16.23
N SER A 163 -24.24 -11.66 15.13
CA SER A 163 -25.11 -12.83 15.06
C SER A 163 -24.24 -14.06 15.42
N PRO A 164 -24.71 -14.95 16.31
CA PRO A 164 -23.95 -16.10 16.75
C PRO A 164 -23.51 -16.89 15.51
N PRO A 165 -22.30 -17.46 15.52
CA PRO A 165 -21.81 -18.24 14.39
C PRO A 165 -22.79 -19.38 14.13
N SER A 166 -23.59 -19.27 13.07
CA SER A 166 -24.31 -20.42 12.55
C SER A 166 -23.24 -21.42 12.11
N ILE A 167 -23.30 -22.62 12.67
CA ILE A 167 -22.27 -23.67 12.63
C ILE A 167 -21.92 -24.12 11.19
N GLU A 168 -22.64 -23.66 10.18
CA GLU A 168 -22.53 -24.07 8.78
C GLU A 168 -21.48 -23.29 7.94
N SER A 169 -20.66 -22.43 8.56
CA SER A 169 -19.75 -21.50 7.84
C SER A 169 -18.40 -22.05 7.35
N THR A 170 -18.08 -23.32 7.55
CA THR A 170 -16.72 -23.85 7.27
C THR A 170 -16.43 -24.12 5.78
N ALA A 171 -17.43 -24.13 4.90
CA ALA A 171 -17.27 -24.57 3.50
C ALA A 171 -16.76 -23.48 2.52
N LEU A 172 -16.70 -22.20 2.91
CA LEU A 172 -16.39 -21.09 1.99
C LEU A 172 -14.91 -20.94 1.63
N SER A 173 -14.05 -21.77 2.23
CA SER A 173 -12.64 -21.45 2.37
C SER A 173 -11.76 -22.00 1.22
N ALA A 174 -12.24 -22.99 0.46
CA ALA A 174 -11.42 -23.75 -0.51
C ALA A 174 -11.02 -23.06 -1.83
N THR A 175 -11.31 -21.77 -2.07
CA THR A 175 -11.21 -21.19 -3.44
C THR A 175 -10.36 -19.93 -3.60
N LEU A 176 -9.96 -19.22 -2.55
CA LEU A 176 -9.20 -17.98 -2.70
C LEU A 176 -7.70 -18.25 -2.89
N ARG A 177 -7.18 -17.95 -4.08
CA ARG A 177 -5.74 -18.01 -4.41
C ARG A 177 -5.17 -16.60 -4.53
N LEU A 178 -4.86 -16.00 -3.39
CA LEU A 178 -4.29 -14.66 -3.33
C LEU A 178 -2.77 -14.72 -3.57
N ASP A 179 -2.29 -13.92 -4.51
CA ASP A 179 -0.86 -13.65 -4.70
C ASP A 179 -0.39 -12.57 -3.71
N GLN A 180 -1.26 -11.57 -3.44
CA GLN A 180 -1.00 -10.44 -2.58
C GLN A 180 -2.14 -10.21 -1.59
N LEU A 181 -1.79 -10.07 -0.32
CA LEU A 181 -2.71 -9.74 0.77
C LEU A 181 -2.19 -8.52 1.52
N SER A 182 -3.01 -7.49 1.66
CA SER A 182 -2.73 -6.35 2.53
C SER A 182 -3.80 -6.26 3.61
N LEU A 183 -3.38 -6.29 4.87
CA LEU A 183 -4.27 -6.20 6.03
C LEU A 183 -3.91 -4.99 6.89
N VAL A 184 -4.91 -4.40 7.52
CA VAL A 184 -4.74 -3.52 8.68
C VAL A 184 -4.67 -4.38 9.95
N ALA A 185 -3.81 -4.05 10.91
CA ALA A 185 -3.55 -4.88 12.10
C ALA A 185 -4.78 -5.01 13.01
N ASP A 186 -5.68 -4.03 13.02
CA ASP A 186 -6.92 -4.05 13.81
C ASP A 186 -7.83 -5.25 13.44
N TRP A 187 -7.61 -5.89 12.29
CA TRP A 187 -8.27 -7.14 11.93
C TRP A 187 -8.01 -8.29 12.91
N PHE A 188 -6.84 -8.30 13.56
CA PHE A 188 -6.47 -9.35 14.50
C PHE A 188 -7.17 -9.22 15.86
N ASP A 189 -7.90 -8.12 16.11
CA ASP A 189 -8.81 -8.00 17.26
C ASP A 189 -10.06 -8.85 17.10
N ASN A 190 -10.44 -9.16 15.86
CA ASN A 190 -11.62 -9.95 15.60
C ASN A 190 -11.27 -11.44 15.59
N ASP A 191 -11.63 -12.14 16.67
CA ASP A 191 -11.39 -13.58 16.82
C ASP A 191 -11.86 -14.38 15.60
N ARG A 192 -13.01 -14.02 14.99
CA ARG A 192 -13.55 -14.73 13.82
C ARG A 192 -12.68 -14.55 12.58
N VAL A 193 -12.15 -13.35 12.38
CA VAL A 193 -11.20 -13.08 11.28
C VAL A 193 -9.92 -13.84 11.53
N ARG A 194 -9.38 -13.78 12.75
CA ARG A 194 -8.17 -14.51 13.11
C ARG A 194 -8.35 -16.00 12.86
N ASP A 195 -9.46 -16.59 13.31
CA ASP A 195 -9.77 -18.00 13.12
C ASP A 195 -9.97 -18.34 11.64
N TRP A 196 -10.56 -17.44 10.86
CA TRP A 196 -10.68 -17.60 9.41
C TRP A 196 -9.32 -17.56 8.72
N LEU A 197 -8.50 -16.54 8.98
CA LEU A 197 -7.12 -16.42 8.46
C LEU A 197 -6.23 -17.59 8.92
N ALA A 198 -6.51 -18.14 10.09
CA ALA A 198 -5.87 -19.33 10.62
C ALA A 198 -6.36 -20.61 9.92
N SER A 199 -7.64 -20.70 9.57
CA SER A 199 -8.22 -21.93 9.04
C SER A 199 -7.50 -22.43 7.77
N GLU A 200 -7.08 -23.71 7.79
CA GLU A 200 -6.39 -24.38 6.68
C GLU A 200 -7.06 -24.31 5.29
N PRO A 201 -8.40 -24.20 5.13
CA PRO A 201 -8.96 -24.31 3.80
C PRO A 201 -8.71 -23.08 2.93
N ILE A 202 -8.30 -21.93 3.49
CA ILE A 202 -7.80 -20.84 2.67
C ILE A 202 -6.38 -21.24 2.30
N GLY A 203 -6.22 -21.88 1.15
CA GLY A 203 -4.92 -22.12 0.53
C GLY A 203 -4.25 -20.80 0.13
N LEU A 204 -3.99 -19.94 1.12
CA LEU A 204 -3.28 -18.67 0.99
C LEU A 204 -1.85 -19.00 0.61
N VAL A 205 -1.65 -19.20 -0.68
CA VAL A 205 -0.33 -19.19 -1.33
C VAL A 205 0.07 -17.73 -1.54
N THR A 206 -0.07 -16.91 -0.49
CA THR A 206 0.23 -15.49 -0.55
C THR A 206 1.74 -15.33 -0.60
N ARG A 207 2.21 -14.66 -1.64
CA ARG A 207 3.64 -14.38 -1.84
C ARG A 207 4.02 -13.01 -1.29
N ASP A 208 3.08 -12.06 -1.32
CA ASP A 208 3.26 -10.70 -0.85
C ASP A 208 2.25 -10.41 0.27
N LEU A 209 2.76 -10.25 1.49
CA LEU A 209 1.97 -9.85 2.64
C LEU A 209 2.35 -8.43 3.05
N THR A 210 1.35 -7.56 3.10
CA THR A 210 1.47 -6.23 3.71
C THR A 210 0.62 -6.17 4.98
N LEU A 211 1.24 -5.83 6.11
CA LEU A 211 0.58 -5.60 7.39
C LEU A 211 0.79 -4.14 7.78
N ARG A 212 -0.30 -3.40 7.96
CA ARG A 212 -0.28 -2.00 8.40
C ARG A 212 -0.69 -1.91 9.87
N PHE A 213 0.14 -1.33 10.71
CA PHE A 213 -0.07 -1.31 12.15
C PHE A 213 -0.54 0.08 12.61
N TYR A 214 -1.65 0.15 13.34
CA TYR A 214 -1.99 1.35 14.11
C TYR A 214 -1.65 1.17 15.59
N THR A 215 -1.81 -0.04 16.12
CA THR A 215 -1.40 -0.41 17.48
C THR A 215 -1.01 -1.88 17.52
N LEU A 216 0.05 -2.22 18.25
CA LEU A 216 0.55 -3.59 18.38
C LEU A 216 0.78 -3.92 19.86
N ASP A 217 -0.11 -4.71 20.44
CA ASP A 217 0.10 -5.38 21.73
C ASP A 217 0.64 -6.80 21.53
N SER A 218 0.96 -7.50 22.63
CA SER A 218 1.47 -8.87 22.58
C SER A 218 0.44 -9.87 22.03
N GLN A 219 -0.85 -9.70 22.31
CA GLN A 219 -1.86 -10.61 21.79
C GLN A 219 -1.91 -10.56 20.25
N ARG A 220 -1.91 -9.36 19.68
CA ARG A 220 -1.91 -9.14 18.22
C ARG A 220 -0.60 -9.59 17.59
N ALA A 221 0.52 -9.29 18.22
CA ALA A 221 1.83 -9.72 17.71
C ALA A 221 1.95 -11.24 17.65
N ASN A 222 1.49 -11.95 18.70
CA ASN A 222 1.42 -13.41 18.68
C ASN A 222 0.48 -13.93 17.58
N ALA A 223 -0.71 -13.33 17.40
CA ALA A 223 -1.63 -13.71 16.33
C ALA A 223 -1.02 -13.52 14.93
N ILE A 224 -0.31 -12.40 14.73
CA ILE A 224 0.39 -12.09 13.48
C ILE A 224 1.56 -13.05 13.25
N SER A 225 2.32 -13.37 14.29
CA SER A 225 3.40 -14.35 14.23
C SER A 225 2.87 -15.72 13.80
N GLN A 226 1.78 -16.18 14.42
CA GLN A 226 1.11 -17.43 14.04
C GLN A 226 0.60 -17.38 12.60
N PHE A 227 0.08 -16.25 12.14
CA PHE A 227 -0.37 -16.07 10.77
C PHE A 227 0.79 -16.12 9.77
N ILE A 228 1.88 -15.39 10.02
CA ILE A 228 3.09 -15.39 9.18
C ILE A 228 3.71 -16.80 9.13
N HIS A 229 3.78 -17.48 10.28
CA HIS A 229 4.25 -18.86 10.36
C HIS A 229 3.46 -19.83 9.47
N ARG A 230 2.14 -19.65 9.36
CA ARG A 230 1.29 -20.48 8.48
C ARG A 230 1.56 -20.20 7.01
N LEU A 231 1.80 -18.94 6.63
CA LEU A 231 2.21 -18.60 5.26
C LEU A 231 3.60 -19.18 4.94
N GLY A 232 4.48 -19.23 5.94
CA GLY A 232 5.72 -20.00 5.96
C GLY A 232 6.51 -19.94 4.66
N ALA A 233 6.71 -21.10 4.03
CA ALA A 233 7.52 -21.26 2.83
C ALA A 233 6.97 -20.61 1.55
N HIS A 234 5.76 -20.05 1.57
CA HIS A 234 5.18 -19.37 0.41
C HIS A 234 5.45 -17.86 0.39
N LEU A 235 5.68 -17.27 1.57
CA LEU A 235 5.85 -15.84 1.74
C LEU A 235 7.22 -15.39 1.19
N LYS A 236 7.20 -14.49 0.19
CA LYS A 236 8.40 -13.95 -0.46
C LYS A 236 8.66 -12.49 -0.10
N HIS A 237 7.60 -11.71 0.03
CA HIS A 237 7.68 -10.28 0.33
C HIS A 237 6.82 -10.00 1.56
N LEU A 238 7.44 -9.44 2.60
CA LEU A 238 6.76 -9.04 3.83
C LEU A 238 6.97 -7.54 4.03
N HIS A 239 5.86 -6.82 4.08
CA HIS A 239 5.82 -5.39 4.35
C HIS A 239 5.15 -5.15 5.71
N LEU A 240 5.90 -4.64 6.68
CA LEU A 240 5.42 -4.24 8.00
C LEU A 240 5.41 -2.71 8.05
N LEU A 241 4.26 -2.10 7.84
CA LEU A 241 4.11 -0.65 7.67
C LEU A 241 3.45 0.02 8.89
N ASP A 242 3.67 1.31 9.07
CA ASP A 242 2.98 2.15 10.06
C ASP A 242 3.27 1.82 11.55
N LEU A 243 4.39 1.14 11.88
CA LEU A 243 4.78 0.71 13.25
C LEU A 243 4.94 1.84 14.32
N ALA A 244 4.74 3.09 13.93
CA ALA A 244 5.03 4.31 14.68
C ALA A 244 4.33 4.47 16.04
N TYR A 245 3.14 3.91 16.17
CA TYR A 245 2.27 4.17 17.30
C TYR A 245 2.39 3.13 18.42
N CYS A 246 3.34 2.20 18.32
CA CYS A 246 3.58 1.17 19.33
C CYS A 246 4.29 1.75 20.57
N ARG A 247 3.54 2.42 21.44
CA ARG A 247 4.02 3.03 22.70
C ARG A 247 4.33 2.01 23.81
N VAL A 248 4.08 0.72 23.60
CA VAL A 248 4.26 -0.29 24.65
C VAL A 248 5.75 -0.48 24.95
N PRO A 249 6.21 -0.38 26.22
CA PRO A 249 7.62 -0.51 26.62
C PRO A 249 8.22 -1.89 26.29
N SER A 250 7.44 -2.96 26.45
CA SER A 250 7.75 -4.32 26.01
C SER A 250 7.32 -4.50 24.57
N TYR A 251 8.27 -4.43 23.64
CA TYR A 251 7.96 -4.60 22.23
C TYR A 251 7.77 -6.08 21.91
N PRO A 252 6.63 -6.49 21.36
CA PRO A 252 6.39 -7.89 21.04
C PRO A 252 7.08 -8.32 19.73
N ALA A 253 8.11 -7.59 19.26
CA ALA A 253 8.94 -8.05 18.15
C ALA A 253 9.71 -9.34 18.49
N GLU A 254 9.86 -9.68 19.77
CA GLU A 254 10.34 -11.02 20.16
C GLU A 254 9.33 -12.13 19.83
N GLU A 255 8.07 -11.78 19.57
CA GLU A 255 7.00 -12.74 19.31
C GLU A 255 6.83 -13.02 17.81
N VAL A 256 7.17 -12.07 16.93
CA VAL A 256 7.14 -12.29 15.47
C VAL A 256 8.38 -13.08 15.07
N ASP A 257 8.21 -14.38 14.91
CA ASP A 257 9.26 -15.27 14.43
C ASP A 257 9.12 -15.44 12.91
N LEU A 258 10.24 -15.26 12.20
CA LEU A 258 10.32 -15.32 10.74
C LEU A 258 11.16 -16.52 10.28
N ARG A 259 11.62 -17.37 11.21
CA ARG A 259 12.47 -18.53 10.90
C ARG A 259 11.82 -19.53 9.96
N LEU A 260 10.49 -19.64 10.00
CA LEU A 260 9.72 -20.55 9.13
C LEU A 260 9.48 -19.98 7.72
N SER A 261 9.74 -18.68 7.50
CA SER A 261 9.57 -18.01 6.22
C SER A 261 10.80 -18.21 5.32
N THR A 262 11.13 -19.46 5.00
CA THR A 262 12.36 -19.84 4.29
C THR A 262 12.47 -19.25 2.88
N ALA A 263 11.34 -18.89 2.27
CA ALA A 263 11.28 -18.26 0.94
C ALA A 263 11.31 -16.73 0.96
N LEU A 264 11.42 -16.09 2.13
CA LEU A 264 11.35 -14.64 2.26
C LEU A 264 12.57 -13.97 1.59
N ARG A 265 12.29 -13.19 0.54
CA ARG A 265 13.27 -12.45 -0.27
C ARG A 265 13.35 -10.99 0.10
N THR A 266 12.23 -10.41 0.51
CA THR A 266 12.13 -8.98 0.78
C THR A 266 11.44 -8.78 2.11
N LEU A 267 12.11 -8.05 3.01
CA LEU A 267 11.52 -7.56 4.24
C LEU A 267 11.55 -6.04 4.19
N HIS A 268 10.37 -5.43 4.14
CA HIS A 268 10.22 -3.99 4.19
C HIS A 268 9.58 -3.63 5.54
N ILE A 269 10.29 -2.86 6.34
CA ILE A 269 9.80 -2.32 7.60
C ILE A 269 9.64 -0.80 7.40
N GLY A 270 8.40 -0.34 7.31
CA GLY A 270 8.08 1.06 7.11
C GLY A 270 7.27 1.64 8.26
N GLY A 271 7.33 2.95 8.41
CA GLY A 271 6.58 3.70 9.41
C GLY A 271 7.50 4.65 10.17
N ALA A 272 6.92 5.54 10.96
CA ALA A 272 7.72 6.41 11.80
C ALA A 272 8.37 5.62 12.94
N ILE A 273 9.53 5.05 12.66
CA ILE A 273 10.43 4.61 13.72
C ILE A 273 10.76 5.88 14.49
N ASN A 274 10.12 6.05 15.66
CA ASN A 274 10.45 7.12 16.57
C ASN A 274 11.86 6.86 17.07
N PHE A 275 12.83 7.50 16.43
CA PHE A 275 14.18 7.62 16.95
C PHE A 275 14.12 8.60 18.11
N CYS A 276 14.05 8.08 19.33
CA CYS A 276 14.40 8.88 20.49
C CYS A 276 15.92 9.04 20.47
N LEU A 277 16.39 10.17 19.95
CA LEU A 277 17.76 10.61 20.20
C LEU A 277 17.83 11.01 21.67
N TYR A 278 18.32 10.10 22.51
CA TYR A 278 18.75 10.47 23.85
C TYR A 278 20.08 11.17 23.69
N LEU A 279 20.09 12.47 23.96
CA LEU A 279 21.33 13.10 24.37
C LEU A 279 21.60 12.56 25.77
N ASP A 280 22.48 11.57 25.89
CA ASP A 280 23.09 11.35 27.20
C ASP A 280 23.75 12.69 27.56
N PRO A 281 23.35 13.33 28.67
CA PRO A 281 24.08 14.49 29.12
C PRO A 281 25.53 14.00 29.29
N PRO A 282 26.52 14.69 28.69
CA PRO A 282 27.90 14.27 28.87
C PRO A 282 28.14 14.15 30.37
N ASP A 283 28.69 13.01 30.80
CA ASP A 283 29.24 12.90 32.15
C ASP A 283 30.05 14.18 32.40
N PRO A 284 29.87 14.85 33.55
CA PRO A 284 30.60 16.08 33.82
C PRO A 284 32.09 15.76 33.67
N LEU A 285 32.68 16.25 32.58
CA LEU A 285 34.09 16.07 32.30
C LEU A 285 34.84 16.62 33.52
N PRO A 286 35.77 15.86 34.12
CA PRO A 286 36.62 16.39 35.16
C PRO A 286 37.35 17.60 34.57
N ASP A 287 37.24 18.73 35.27
CA ASP A 287 37.71 20.06 34.85
C ASP A 287 39.02 20.00 34.05
N GLY A 288 38.99 20.41 32.78
CA GLY A 288 40.20 20.65 31.99
C GLY A 288 40.07 20.37 30.50
N ASP A 289 39.73 21.42 29.76
CA ASP A 289 40.14 21.69 28.38
C ASP A 289 40.04 20.58 27.32
N SER A 290 38.95 20.62 26.53
CA SER A 290 38.94 20.27 25.10
C SER A 290 37.61 20.65 24.43
N LEU A 291 37.57 21.81 23.76
CA LEU A 291 36.38 22.41 23.12
C LEU A 291 36.04 21.85 21.71
N LEU A 292 36.35 20.59 21.39
CA LEU A 292 36.12 20.06 20.03
C LEU A 292 35.46 18.66 19.93
N ASN A 293 35.02 18.06 21.04
CA ASN A 293 34.23 16.83 20.98
C ASN A 293 32.74 17.18 20.98
N TYR A 294 32.17 17.37 19.78
CA TYR A 294 30.72 17.31 19.63
C TYR A 294 30.23 15.93 20.10
N PRO A 295 29.07 15.83 20.77
CA PRO A 295 28.51 14.54 21.15
C PRO A 295 28.35 13.70 19.89
N ALA A 296 28.88 12.48 19.91
CA ALA A 296 28.54 11.48 18.91
C ALA A 296 27.03 11.27 19.00
N TRP A 297 26.34 11.52 17.89
CA TRP A 297 24.92 11.24 17.81
C TRP A 297 24.77 9.75 17.51
N ASP A 298 24.58 8.95 18.55
CA ASP A 298 24.32 7.53 18.35
C ASP A 298 22.88 7.34 17.87
N LEU A 299 22.77 6.96 16.60
CA LEU A 299 21.50 6.51 16.03
C LEU A 299 21.17 5.15 16.64
N HIS A 300 20.45 5.15 17.76
CA HIS A 300 19.88 3.92 18.27
C HIS A 300 18.73 3.50 17.34
N ILE A 301 19.00 2.54 16.44
CA ILE A 301 17.90 1.66 15.97
C ILE A 301 17.20 1.22 17.24
N SER A 302 15.89 1.44 17.28
CA SER A 302 15.07 0.97 18.39
C SER A 302 15.56 -0.42 18.81
N PRO A 303 16.02 -0.62 20.06
CA PRO A 303 16.58 -1.91 20.52
C PRO A 303 15.64 -3.10 20.25
N ARG A 304 14.40 -2.76 19.93
CA ARG A 304 13.24 -3.58 19.58
C ARG A 304 13.29 -4.20 18.18
N LEU A 305 13.96 -3.57 17.20
CA LEU A 305 14.15 -4.15 15.86
C LEU A 305 15.30 -5.17 15.83
N ILE A 306 16.26 -5.03 16.74
CA ILE A 306 17.42 -5.91 16.81
C ILE A 306 17.02 -7.38 17.06
N PRO A 307 16.11 -7.73 17.99
CA PRO A 307 15.61 -9.10 18.15
C PRO A 307 14.97 -9.67 16.89
N LEU A 308 14.19 -8.87 16.16
CA LEU A 308 13.50 -9.28 14.93
C LEU A 308 14.54 -9.64 13.85
N LEU A 309 15.58 -8.82 13.71
CA LEU A 309 16.69 -9.07 12.79
C LEU A 309 17.58 -10.24 13.26
N LYS A 310 17.86 -10.38 14.56
CA LYS A 310 18.68 -11.48 15.12
C LYS A 310 18.06 -12.85 14.92
N ARG A 311 16.72 -12.95 14.82
CA ARG A 311 16.03 -14.21 14.54
C ARG A 311 15.93 -14.51 13.05
N PHE A 312 16.37 -13.57 12.22
CA PHE A 312 16.44 -13.73 10.78
C PHE A 312 17.67 -14.58 10.43
N THR A 313 17.43 -15.85 10.10
CA THR A 313 18.50 -16.82 9.73
C THR A 313 18.43 -17.22 8.28
N SER A 314 17.50 -16.66 7.50
CA SER A 314 17.35 -17.07 6.12
C SER A 314 18.48 -16.49 5.27
N GLU A 315 19.33 -17.38 4.75
CA GLU A 315 20.31 -17.07 3.69
C GLU A 315 19.63 -16.53 2.41
N SER A 316 18.30 -16.63 2.34
CA SER A 316 17.49 -16.32 1.15
C SER A 316 17.04 -14.85 1.05
N LEU A 317 17.28 -14.02 2.07
CA LEU A 317 16.87 -12.60 2.07
C LEU A 317 17.77 -11.77 1.17
N GLU A 318 17.18 -11.26 0.09
CA GLU A 318 17.87 -10.48 -0.93
C GLU A 318 17.88 -8.99 -0.59
N SER A 319 16.78 -8.49 0.00
CA SER A 319 16.55 -7.07 0.25
C SER A 319 15.90 -6.79 1.61
N LEU A 320 16.50 -5.87 2.35
CA LEU A 320 15.99 -5.32 3.61
C LEU A 320 15.80 -3.81 3.45
N ILE A 321 14.56 -3.33 3.57
CA ILE A 321 14.20 -1.93 3.35
C ILE A 321 13.66 -1.35 4.65
N PHE A 322 14.18 -0.19 5.04
CA PHE A 322 13.66 0.61 6.15
C PHE A 322 13.14 1.95 5.63
N ASP A 323 11.82 2.14 5.67
CA ASP A 323 11.20 3.44 5.43
C ASP A 323 11.08 4.16 6.79
N VAL A 324 11.96 5.13 6.99
CA VAL A 324 12.04 5.93 8.21
C VAL A 324 11.29 7.25 8.00
N ASN A 325 10.16 7.40 8.68
CA ASN A 325 9.54 8.72 8.85
C ASN A 325 10.03 9.34 10.17
N ILE A 326 10.82 10.42 10.11
CA ILE A 326 11.29 11.12 11.31
C ILE A 326 10.19 12.09 11.76
N VAL A 327 9.44 11.74 12.81
CA VAL A 327 8.23 12.49 13.21
C VAL A 327 8.45 13.48 14.37
N GLU A 328 9.45 13.28 15.23
CA GLU A 328 9.62 14.17 16.39
C GLU A 328 11.10 14.36 16.77
N TRP A 329 11.58 15.61 16.69
CA TRP A 329 12.87 16.03 17.26
C TRP A 329 12.62 16.63 18.64
N ARG A 330 13.05 15.95 19.70
CA ARG A 330 13.08 16.56 21.04
C ARG A 330 14.48 17.08 21.31
N PHE A 331 14.68 18.37 21.04
CA PHE A 331 15.84 19.07 21.54
C PHE A 331 15.66 19.31 23.05
N ALA A 332 16.66 18.93 23.84
CA ALA A 332 16.80 19.48 25.19
C ALA A 332 16.87 21.03 25.07
N PRO A 333 16.37 21.80 26.04
CA PRO A 333 16.28 23.26 25.93
C PRO A 333 17.67 23.90 26.06
N ARG A 334 18.46 23.90 24.99
CA ARG A 334 19.60 24.82 24.76
C ARG A 334 19.67 25.16 23.27
N GLU A 335 20.00 26.43 23.00
CA GLU A 335 19.82 27.15 21.74
C GLU A 335 20.21 26.38 20.46
N PRO A 336 19.36 26.37 19.41
CA PRO A 336 19.66 25.70 18.14
C PRO A 336 20.35 26.70 17.19
N SER A 337 21.65 26.92 17.34
CA SER A 337 22.42 27.75 16.41
C SER A 337 23.25 26.96 15.39
N SER A 338 23.21 25.62 15.42
CA SER A 338 23.83 24.78 14.39
C SER A 338 23.06 23.48 14.18
N LEU A 339 22.46 23.32 12.99
CA LEU A 339 22.04 22.01 12.49
C LEU A 339 23.30 21.31 11.96
N GLY A 340 23.77 20.29 12.68
CA GLY A 340 24.90 19.46 12.27
C GLY A 340 24.49 18.38 11.26
N ALA A 341 25.45 17.93 10.46
CA ALA A 341 25.32 16.72 9.67
C ALA A 341 25.28 15.50 10.60
N PHE A 342 24.26 14.66 10.44
CA PHE A 342 24.17 13.39 11.14
C PHE A 342 24.88 12.33 10.33
N ILE A 343 25.55 11.39 11.00
CA ILE A 343 26.13 10.18 10.41
C ILE A 343 25.71 9.03 11.33
N GLY A 344 24.71 8.24 10.91
CA GLY A 344 24.41 6.97 11.56
C GLY A 344 25.43 5.93 11.11
N ILE A 345 26.31 5.49 12.01
CA ILE A 345 27.26 4.40 11.74
C ILE A 345 26.57 3.08 12.11
N PHE A 346 26.38 2.21 11.13
CA PHE A 346 25.91 0.86 11.37
C PHE A 346 27.10 -0.10 11.35
N GLU A 347 27.25 -0.87 12.42
CA GLU A 347 28.25 -1.94 12.50
C GLU A 347 27.59 -3.27 12.11
N ARG A 348 28.13 -3.97 11.11
CA ARG A 348 27.64 -5.28 10.65
C ARG A 348 28.06 -6.37 11.65
N SER A 349 27.47 -6.41 12.83
CA SER A 349 27.72 -7.47 13.81
C SER A 349 26.73 -8.63 13.61
N GLY A 350 27.01 -9.54 12.66
CA GLY A 350 26.23 -10.77 12.49
C GLY A 350 26.46 -11.51 11.15
N PRO A 351 26.07 -12.80 11.06
CA PRO A 351 26.35 -13.70 9.93
C PRO A 351 25.45 -13.45 8.70
N TYR A 352 25.11 -12.20 8.38
CA TYR A 352 24.19 -11.87 7.29
C TYR A 352 24.94 -11.78 5.95
N THR A 353 25.51 -12.89 5.45
CA THR A 353 26.28 -12.91 4.20
C THR A 353 25.41 -12.81 2.93
N GLY A 354 24.09 -13.04 3.04
CA GLY A 354 23.16 -13.09 1.90
C GLY A 354 22.46 -11.78 1.51
N ILE A 355 22.47 -10.74 2.35
CA ILE A 355 21.76 -9.47 2.06
C ILE A 355 22.50 -8.72 0.95
N THR A 356 21.89 -8.62 -0.23
CA THR A 356 22.46 -7.91 -1.39
C THR A 356 22.12 -6.43 -1.42
N LYS A 357 20.99 -6.06 -0.80
CA LYS A 357 20.50 -4.69 -0.76
C LYS A 357 20.00 -4.33 0.64
N LEU A 358 20.59 -3.29 1.21
CA LEU A 358 20.10 -2.61 2.40
C LEU A 358 19.74 -1.18 1.98
N GLU A 359 18.48 -0.79 2.10
CA GLU A 359 18.01 0.52 1.67
C GLU A 359 17.35 1.25 2.84
N PHE A 360 17.85 2.44 3.15
CA PHE A 360 17.22 3.38 4.07
C PHE A 360 16.57 4.48 3.25
N ARG A 361 15.25 4.64 3.40
CA ARG A 361 14.52 5.76 2.81
C ARG A 361 14.07 6.65 3.94
N ALA A 362 14.59 7.87 3.96
CA ALA A 362 14.08 8.92 4.82
C ALA A 362 13.22 9.86 3.97
N ALA A 363 11.98 10.09 4.41
CA ALA A 363 11.18 11.21 3.95
C ALA A 363 11.03 12.20 5.10
N TRP A 364 11.26 13.49 4.83
CA TRP A 364 11.00 14.55 5.81
C TRP A 364 10.04 15.58 5.24
N GLU A 365 9.21 16.14 6.11
CA GLU A 365 8.30 17.23 5.79
C GLU A 365 8.92 18.54 6.31
N THR A 366 9.56 19.33 5.44
CA THR A 366 9.95 20.70 5.81
C THR A 366 8.72 21.59 5.84
N ARG A 367 8.12 21.79 7.02
CA ARG A 367 7.14 22.86 7.25
C ARG A 367 7.84 24.23 7.18
N ARG A 368 8.12 24.72 5.97
CA ARG A 368 8.41 26.14 5.75
C ARG A 368 7.10 26.93 5.87
N LYS A 369 7.16 28.16 6.38
CA LYS A 369 6.03 29.10 6.60
C LYS A 369 5.25 29.52 5.33
N HIS A 370 5.35 28.80 4.21
CA HIS A 370 4.65 29.13 2.97
C HIS A 370 3.68 28.01 2.55
N PRO A 371 2.36 28.26 2.54
CA PRO A 371 1.32 27.22 2.50
C PRO A 371 1.05 26.56 1.13
N HIS A 372 1.96 26.65 0.14
CA HIS A 372 1.61 26.29 -1.25
C HIS A 372 2.58 25.36 -2.01
N ARG A 373 3.62 24.80 -1.36
CA ARG A 373 4.43 23.73 -1.98
C ARG A 373 4.93 22.74 -0.94
N GLU A 374 4.39 21.53 -0.98
CA GLU A 374 5.02 20.36 -0.36
C GLU A 374 6.04 19.81 -1.36
N THR A 375 7.33 19.88 -1.01
CA THR A 375 8.40 19.18 -1.72
C THR A 375 8.91 18.09 -0.81
N PHE A 376 8.77 16.83 -1.24
CA PHE A 376 9.39 15.68 -0.59
C PHE A 376 10.75 15.45 -1.23
N GLU A 377 11.81 15.52 -0.44
CA GLU A 377 13.15 15.10 -0.86
C GLU A 377 13.43 13.72 -0.28
N TYR A 378 13.89 12.80 -1.13
CA TYR A 378 14.28 11.46 -0.73
C TYR A 378 15.80 11.35 -0.80
N MET A 379 16.42 10.85 0.26
CA MET A 379 17.81 10.43 0.24
C MET A 379 17.85 8.91 0.11
N VAL A 380 18.39 8.41 -1.00
CA VAL A 380 18.69 6.99 -1.20
C VAL A 380 20.18 6.81 -0.93
N VAL A 381 20.53 6.04 0.09
CA VAL A 381 21.92 5.66 0.35
C VAL A 381 22.15 4.29 -0.32
N GLU A 382 22.85 4.27 -1.45
CA GLU A 382 23.25 3.02 -2.12
C GLU A 382 24.64 2.58 -1.66
N GLN A 383 24.75 1.29 -1.28
CA GLN A 383 25.94 0.48 -0.96
C GLN A 383 27.26 1.18 -0.56
N LEU A 384 27.70 0.91 0.68
CA LEU A 384 29.08 1.11 1.15
C LEU A 384 29.81 -0.26 1.31
N PRO A 385 31.15 -0.30 1.32
CA PRO A 385 31.95 -1.54 1.38
C PRO A 385 31.62 -2.41 2.60
N PRO A 386 31.92 -3.74 2.56
CA PRO A 386 31.44 -4.74 3.52
C PRO A 386 31.79 -4.51 5.00
N SER A 387 32.71 -3.58 5.30
CA SER A 387 33.14 -3.20 6.65
C SER A 387 32.43 -1.96 7.23
N ILE A 388 31.59 -1.25 6.46
CA ILE A 388 30.88 -0.04 6.90
C ILE A 388 29.44 -0.11 6.37
N ALA A 389 28.45 -0.28 7.24
CA ALA A 389 27.11 -0.65 6.76
C ALA A 389 26.23 0.53 6.31
N CYS A 390 26.57 1.78 6.63
CA CYS A 390 26.09 2.99 5.93
C CYS A 390 26.67 4.26 6.57
N VAL A 391 26.80 5.33 5.80
CA VAL A 391 26.95 6.72 6.28
C VAL A 391 25.82 7.49 5.59
N ALA A 392 24.74 7.72 6.32
CA ALA A 392 23.75 8.70 5.87
C ALA A 392 24.25 10.07 6.32
N ALA A 393 24.85 10.86 5.42
CA ALA A 393 25.31 12.21 5.72
C ALA A 393 24.21 13.22 5.35
N LEU A 394 23.70 13.92 6.35
CA LEU A 394 22.72 14.99 6.16
C LEU A 394 23.45 16.29 5.78
N VAL A 395 23.38 16.74 4.53
CA VAL A 395 23.89 18.06 4.13
C VAL A 395 22.69 18.99 3.96
N THR A 396 22.46 19.88 4.93
CA THR A 396 21.50 20.97 4.77
C THR A 396 22.18 22.14 4.06
N ASP A 397 21.68 22.53 2.90
CA ASP A 397 22.12 23.76 2.24
C ASP A 397 21.72 24.99 3.08
N LYS A 398 22.62 25.96 3.18
CA LYS A 398 22.42 27.21 3.94
C LYS A 398 21.39 28.14 3.30
#